data_AF-A0A925QUM3-F1
#
_entry.id   AF-A0A925QUM3-F1
#
_cell.length_a   1.000
_cell.length_b   1.000
_cell.length_c   1.000
_cell.angle_alpha   90.00
_cell.angle_beta   90.00
_cell.angle_gamma   90.00
#
_symmetry.space_group_name_H-M   'P 1'
#
loop_
_entity.id
_entity.type
_entity.pdbx_description
1 polymer ?
#
loop_
_entity_poly.entity_id
_entity_poly.type
_entity_poly.pdbx_seq_one_letter_code
_entity_poly.pdbx_strand_id
1 'polypeptide(L)' 'MTQRKSASIVTRLRSETKLFVLDTNVLMHDPTSLFRFEEHDIYLPMVILEELDNNKKGMSEVARNARQASRFLDDIV' A
#
# COMPACT_ATOMS: atom_id res chain seq x y z
N MET A 1 43.51 -30.78 15.74
CA MET A 1 42.31 -31.59 15.42
C MET A 1 41.29 -31.28 16.50
N THR A 2 40.12 -30.67 16.33
CA THR A 2 39.40 -30.07 15.19
C THR A 2 38.42 -29.07 15.81
N GLN A 3 38.22 -27.95 15.11
CA GLN A 3 37.28 -26.89 15.41
C GLN A 3 35.84 -27.38 15.62
N ARG A 4 35.03 -26.57 16.33
CA ARG A 4 33.74 -26.10 15.79
C ARG A 4 33.31 -24.83 16.52
N LYS A 5 33.55 -23.70 15.86
CA LYS A 5 32.81 -22.45 16.09
C LYS A 5 31.32 -22.79 15.96
N SER A 6 30.54 -22.57 17.01
CA SER A 6 29.09 -22.64 16.90
C SER A 6 28.68 -21.53 15.95
N ALA A 7 28.17 -21.94 14.79
CA ALA A 7 27.77 -21.05 13.73
C ALA A 7 26.75 -20.04 14.28
N SER A 8 27.02 -18.77 14.03
CA SER A 8 26.09 -17.67 14.21
C SER A 8 24.71 -18.07 13.69
N ILE A 9 23.73 -18.17 14.60
CA ILE A 9 22.30 -18.22 14.26
C ILE A 9 21.94 -16.83 13.75
N VAL A 10 22.40 -16.51 12.54
CA VAL A 10 21.79 -15.46 11.74
C VAL A 10 20.64 -16.16 11.04
N THR A 11 19.54 -16.37 11.78
CA THR A 11 18.24 -16.41 11.11
C THR A 11 18.12 -15.04 10.49
N ARG A 12 18.50 -14.94 9.22
CA ARG A 12 18.12 -13.81 8.39
C ARG A 12 16.60 -13.82 8.48
N LEU A 13 16.04 -12.98 9.35
CA LEU A 13 14.62 -12.64 9.29
C LEU A 13 14.42 -12.28 7.83
N ARG A 14 13.82 -13.18 7.05
CA ARG A 14 13.27 -12.75 5.77
C ARG A 14 12.41 -11.56 6.18
N SER A 15 12.60 -10.39 5.57
CA SER A 15 11.66 -9.30 5.83
C SER A 15 10.31 -9.90 5.50
N GLU A 16 9.52 -10.16 6.55
CA GLU A 16 8.24 -10.81 6.38
C GLU A 16 7.42 -9.82 5.56
N THR A 17 7.13 -10.18 4.30
CA THR A 17 6.19 -9.41 3.48
C THR A 17 4.91 -9.30 4.28
N LYS A 18 4.56 -8.07 4.67
CA LYS A 18 3.35 -7.77 5.42
C LYS A 18 2.24 -7.43 4.44
N LEU A 19 1.01 -7.76 4.81
CA LEU A 19 -0.18 -7.33 4.10
C LEU A 19 -0.76 -6.10 4.80
N PHE A 20 -0.87 -4.98 4.09
CA PHE A 20 -1.53 -3.77 4.56
C PHE A 20 -2.92 -3.66 3.95
N VAL A 21 -3.90 -3.36 4.78
CA VAL A 21 -5.23 -2.98 4.30
C VAL A 21 -5.25 -1.47 4.16
N LEU A 22 -5.34 -0.98 2.93
CA LEU A 22 -5.50 0.45 2.68
C LEU A 22 -6.97 0.84 2.79
N ASP A 23 -7.21 2.07 3.23
CA ASP A 23 -8.54 2.68 3.34
C ASP A 23 -8.64 3.86 2.35
N THR A 24 -9.86 4.24 1.96
CA THR A 24 -10.16 5.36 1.07
C THR A 24 -9.58 6.67 1.60
N ASN A 25 -9.62 6.88 2.92
CA ASN A 25 -9.08 8.09 3.54
C ASN A 25 -7.58 8.27 3.26
N VAL A 26 -6.82 7.17 3.26
CA VAL A 26 -5.38 7.21 2.94
C VAL A 26 -5.18 7.67 1.50
N LEU A 27 -5.97 7.14 0.57
CA LEU A 27 -5.91 7.50 -0.86
C LEU A 27 -6.39 8.94 -1.14
N MET A 28 -7.39 9.41 -0.39
CA MET A 28 -7.95 10.75 -0.49
C MET A 28 -7.03 11.83 0.09
N HIS A 29 -6.19 11.49 1.07
CA HIS A 29 -5.17 12.38 1.60
C HIS A 29 -3.84 12.25 0.84
N ASP A 30 -3.55 11.07 0.33
CA ASP A 30 -2.32 10.79 -0.41
C ASP A 30 -2.53 9.71 -1.48
N PRO A 31 -2.75 10.09 -2.75
CA PRO A 31 -2.94 9.13 -3.82
C PRO A 31 -1.67 8.33 -4.13
N THR A 32 -0.48 8.84 -3.77
CA THR A 32 0.79 8.15 -4.03
C THR A 32 1.08 7.02 -3.03
N SER A 33 0.26 6.88 -1.98
CA SER A 33 0.39 5.83 -0.98
C SER A 33 0.39 4.43 -1.60
N LEU A 34 -0.29 4.20 -2.72
CA LEU A 34 -0.25 2.94 -3.49
C LEU A 34 1.16 2.47 -3.87
N PHE A 35 2.12 3.39 -3.97
CA PHE A 35 3.49 3.11 -4.42
C PHE A 35 4.53 3.14 -3.29
N ARG A 36 4.09 3.27 -2.02
CA ARG A 36 5.00 3.48 -0.87
C ARG A 36 5.22 2.25 0.00
N PHE A 37 4.64 1.11 -0.37
CA PHE A 37 4.71 -0.11 0.42
C PHE A 37 5.84 -1.05 0.00
N GLU A 38 6.65 -0.67 -1.01
CA GLU A 38 7.87 -1.38 -1.43
C GLU A 38 7.66 -2.90 -1.58
N GLU A 39 8.24 -3.71 -0.70
CA GLU A 39 8.14 -5.18 -0.71
C GLU A 39 6.87 -5.75 -0.06
N HIS A 40 5.93 -4.88 0.35
CA HIS A 40 4.71 -5.25 1.07
C HIS A 40 3.47 -5.27 0.18
N ASP A 41 2.58 -6.21 0.46
CA ASP A 41 1.33 -6.37 -0.27
C ASP A 41 0.29 -5.38 0.25
N ILE A 42 -0.54 -4.87 -0.66
CA ILE A 42 -1.66 -3.98 -0.33
C ILE A 42 -2.98 -4.70 -0.68
N TYR A 43 -3.88 -4.77 0.29
CA TYR A 43 -5.27 -5.17 0.11
C TYR A 43 -6.15 -3.93 0.07
N LEU A 44 -6.88 -3.76 -1.04
CA LEU A 44 -7.89 -2.73 -1.22
C LEU A 44 -9.27 -3.39 -1.25
N PRO A 45 -10.07 -3.24 -0.18
CA PRO A 45 -11.48 -3.62 -0.20
C PRO A 45 -12.24 -2.98 -1.38
N MET A 46 -13.12 -3.73 -2.04
CA MET A 46 -13.92 -3.23 -3.17
C MET A 46 -14.75 -1.97 -2.83
N VAL A 47 -15.20 -1.84 -1.57
CA VAL A 47 -15.96 -0.66 -1.08
C VAL A 47 -15.20 0.65 -1.29
N ILE A 48 -13.86 0.62 -1.31
CA ILE A 48 -13.02 1.81 -1.51
C ILE A 48 -13.26 2.41 -2.90
N LEU A 49 -13.56 1.60 -3.91
CA LEU A 49 -13.86 2.10 -5.25
C LEU A 49 -15.14 2.94 -5.27
N GLU A 50 -16.18 2.49 -4.56
CA GLU A 50 -17.44 3.20 -4.42
C GLU A 50 -17.26 4.51 -3.63
N GLU A 51 -16.49 4.47 -2.55
CA GLU A 51 -16.19 5.64 -1.73
C GLU A 51 -15.35 6.67 -2.50
N LEU A 52 -14.32 6.22 -3.23
CA LEU A 52 -13.54 7.09 -4.11
C LEU A 52 -14.45 7.74 -5.15
N ASP A 53 -15.35 6.99 -5.79
CA ASP A 53 -16.24 7.53 -6.81
C ASP A 53 -17.15 8.64 -6.28
N ASN A 54 -17.71 8.43 -5.07
CA ASN A 54 -18.49 9.44 -4.38
C ASN A 54 -17.68 10.70 -4.05
N ASN A 55 -16.40 10.54 -3.70
CA ASN A 55 -15.50 11.62 -3.30
C ASN A 55 -14.83 12.37 -4.47
N LYS A 56 -15.02 11.96 -5.73
CA LYS A 56 -14.47 12.67 -6.91
C LYS A 56 -15.16 14.01 -7.22
N LYS A 57 -16.26 14.34 -6.54
CA LYS A 57 -17.10 15.51 -6.86
C LYS A 57 -16.55 16.79 -6.23
N GLY A 58 -16.58 17.87 -7.00
CA GLY A 58 -16.18 19.21 -6.55
C GLY A 58 -14.70 19.54 -6.78
N MET A 59 -14.29 20.68 -6.23
CA MET A 59 -12.99 21.32 -6.47
C MET A 59 -12.03 21.25 -5.28
N SER A 60 -12.38 20.49 -4.24
CA SER A 60 -11.51 20.33 -3.06
C SER A 60 -10.26 19.53 -3.41
N GLU A 61 -9.21 19.72 -2.60
CA GLU A 61 -7.97 18.93 -2.73
C GLU A 61 -8.25 17.43 -2.54
N VAL A 62 -9.13 17.10 -1.60
CA VAL A 62 -9.62 15.74 -1.38
C VAL A 62 -10.26 15.16 -2.65
N ALA A 63 -11.10 15.93 -3.36
CA ALA A 63 -11.71 15.48 -4.60
C ALA A 63 -10.68 15.34 -5.73
N ARG A 64 -9.65 16.21 -5.75
CA ARG A 64 -8.51 16.10 -6.67
C ARG A 64 -7.73 14.81 -6.44
N ASN A 65 -7.42 14.51 -5.18
CA ASN A 65 -6.70 13.31 -4.78
C ASN A 65 -7.52 12.05 -5.05
N ALA A 66 -8.83 12.05 -4.77
CA ALA A 66 -9.71 10.93 -5.08
C ALA A 66 -9.72 10.61 -6.60
N ARG A 67 -9.75 11.65 -7.46
CA ARG A 67 -9.62 11.47 -8.91
C ARG A 67 -8.26 10.91 -9.31
N GLN A 68 -7.18 11.37 -8.67
CA GLN A 68 -5.84 10.88 -8.95
C GLN A 68 -5.63 9.44 -8.49
N ALA A 69 -6.09 9.07 -7.29
CA ALA A 69 -6.07 7.71 -6.78
C ALA A 69 -6.84 6.76 -7.71
N SER A 70 -8.04 7.16 -8.16
CA SER A 70 -8.81 6.37 -9.13
C SER A 70 -8.04 6.12 -10.43
N ARG A 71 -7.38 7.13 -10.98
CA ARG A 71 -6.54 6.95 -12.19
C ARG A 71 -5.39 5.98 -11.96
N PHE A 72 -4.72 6.08 -10.81
CA PHE A 72 -3.66 5.13 -10.46
C PHE A 72 -4.18 3.71 -10.35
N LEU A 73 -5.37 3.51 -9.77
CA LEU A 73 -5.99 2.18 -9.70
C LEU A 73 -6.36 1.67 -11.10
N ASP A 74 -6.91 2.53 -11.96
CA ASP A 74 -7.24 2.20 -13.35
C ASP A 74 -5.98 1.85 -14.18
N ASP A 75 -4.82 2.45 -13.88
CA ASP A 75 -3.55 2.16 -14.57
C ASP A 75 -2.88 0.84 -14.11
N ILE A 76 -3.25 0.33 -12.93
CA ILE A 76 -2.65 -0.89 -12.33
C ILE A 76 -3.42 -2.16 -12.72
N VAL A 77 -4.72 -2.05 -13.00
CA VAL A 77 -5.64 -3.17 -13.33
C VAL A 77 -5.78 -3.36 -14.83
#